data_AF-A0A239P8P1-F1
#
_entry.id   AF-A0A239P8P1-F1
#
_cell.length_a   1.000
_cell.length_b   1.000
_cell.length_c   1.000
_cell.angle_alpha   90.00
_cell.angle_beta   90.00
_cell.angle_gamma   90.00
#
_symmetry.space_group_name_H-M   'P 1'
#
loop_
_entity.id
_entity.type
_entity.pdbx_description
1 polymer ?
#
loop_
_entity_poly.entity_id
_entity_poly.type
_entity_poly.pdbx_seq_one_letter_code
_entity_poly.pdbx_strand_id
1 'polypeptide(L)'
;MSWSRRRLQVLTAAVVVFGWAVVYLGIITFSPPAYDPVGETATEVNLAFGVLLAVPTTVYVLAALLLLHFRLTGSPARPKGSDAPGHVLAVVVATLPEHRREWGAAMTAELAEVRGRPARWRFALSCAGAALRLPPLGGAPTLVLVAALAVAAPIVAARVAAPGLGVFAVTLGALLGALAVLAVGRARRVRLAVPVPTVLVAGGVVAAVTATVVLLVREPSVADQLSPTRAVALAVLLAACLWAAVATTGPNRLAPHLGAVTALGYVVATLLAVRVATDPIVGESGQEAVTALIAMSIFLGPAALFFLPAVLAAAADGSFRTGLRAGLWTAIAYLPLAYAVSVTEGLRIYANGGGVGFDHLAGPVGVILDDAVFWQLTYGPVVGVPCAVFGAALGATLRRR
;
A
#
# COMPACT_ATOMS: atom_id res chain seq x y z
N MET A 1 -34.42 24.43 6.01
CA MET A 1 -33.64 23.16 6.01
C MET A 1 -32.50 23.29 7.00
N SER A 2 -32.52 22.56 8.12
CA SER A 2 -31.40 22.58 9.08
C SER A 2 -30.25 21.70 8.57
N TRP A 3 -29.07 22.29 8.41
CA TRP A 3 -27.87 21.54 8.07
C TRP A 3 -27.41 20.76 9.31
N SER A 4 -27.37 19.43 9.22
CA SER A 4 -26.77 18.64 10.29
C SER A 4 -25.27 18.94 10.36
N ARG A 5 -24.73 19.03 11.59
CA ARG A 5 -23.29 19.26 11.86
C ARG A 5 -22.39 18.34 11.02
N ARG A 6 -22.85 17.11 10.77
CA ARG A 6 -22.21 16.09 9.94
C ARG A 6 -22.14 16.44 8.45
N ARG A 7 -23.19 17.06 7.88
CA ARG A 7 -23.18 17.54 6.49
C ARG A 7 -22.25 18.72 6.32
N LEU A 8 -22.28 19.67 7.26
CA LEU A 8 -21.39 20.83 7.24
C LEU A 8 -19.92 20.40 7.24
N GLN A 9 -19.53 19.47 8.12
CA GLN A 9 -18.16 18.97 8.21
C GLN A 9 -17.69 18.21 6.96
N VAL A 10 -18.54 17.38 6.34
CA VAL A 10 -18.21 16.73 5.06
C VAL A 10 -18.02 17.77 3.96
N LEU A 11 -18.87 18.79 3.93
CA LEU A 11 -18.76 19.87 2.96
C LEU A 11 -17.48 20.69 3.18
N THR A 12 -17.15 21.03 4.42
CA THR A 12 -15.92 21.75 4.78
C THR A 12 -14.68 20.93 4.38
N ALA A 13 -14.66 19.64 4.69
CA ALA A 13 -13.56 18.76 4.25
C ALA A 13 -13.47 18.73 2.72
N ALA A 14 -14.59 18.57 2.01
CA ALA A 14 -14.61 18.57 0.55
C ALA A 14 -14.13 19.90 -0.05
N VAL A 15 -14.53 21.04 0.53
CA VAL A 15 -14.10 22.38 0.08
C VAL A 15 -12.62 22.60 0.34
N VAL A 16 -12.11 22.22 1.52
CA VAL A 16 -10.68 22.34 1.83
C VAL A 16 -9.86 21.50 0.86
N VAL A 17 -10.28 20.26 0.59
CA VAL A 17 -9.58 19.39 -0.35
C VAL A 17 -9.68 19.88 -1.78
N PHE A 18 -10.87 20.24 -2.25
CA PHE A 18 -11.03 20.74 -3.62
C PHE A 18 -10.25 22.04 -3.83
N GLY A 19 -10.35 22.99 -2.89
CA GLY A 19 -9.59 24.23 -2.90
C GLY A 19 -8.08 23.99 -2.94
N TRP A 20 -7.58 23.04 -2.15
CA TRP A 20 -6.16 22.70 -2.18
C TRP A 20 -5.75 21.95 -3.44
N ALA A 21 -6.56 21.02 -3.96
CA ALA A 21 -6.28 20.36 -5.24
C ALA A 21 -6.15 21.38 -6.38
N VAL A 22 -7.00 22.42 -6.39
CA VAL A 22 -6.92 23.54 -7.35
C VAL A 22 -5.65 24.37 -7.14
N VAL A 23 -5.29 24.72 -5.90
CA VAL A 23 -4.04 25.43 -5.60
C VAL A 23 -2.81 24.62 -6.01
N TYR A 24 -2.81 23.32 -5.74
CA TYR A 24 -1.72 22.41 -6.09
C TYR A 24 -1.57 22.27 -7.61
N LEU A 25 -2.69 22.10 -8.33
CA LEU A 25 -2.70 22.16 -9.80
C LEU A 25 -2.18 23.50 -10.31
N GLY A 26 -2.56 24.60 -9.68
CA GLY A 26 -2.07 25.94 -10.00
C GLY A 26 -0.55 26.07 -9.81
N ILE A 27 -0.01 25.59 -8.69
CA ILE A 27 1.44 25.59 -8.44
C ILE A 27 2.17 24.78 -9.51
N ILE A 28 1.73 23.54 -9.79
CA ILE A 28 2.37 22.71 -10.82
C ILE A 28 2.26 23.33 -12.22
N THR A 29 1.13 23.94 -12.55
CA THR A 29 0.84 24.43 -13.90
C THR A 29 1.50 25.79 -14.17
N PHE A 30 1.53 26.69 -13.18
CA PHE A 30 1.98 28.08 -13.36
C PHE A 30 3.33 28.38 -12.72
N SER A 31 3.84 27.50 -11.86
CA SER A 31 5.15 27.65 -11.22
C SER A 31 5.77 26.27 -10.96
N PRO A 32 5.98 25.45 -12.01
CA PRO A 32 6.71 24.20 -11.84
C PRO A 32 8.07 24.55 -11.21
N PRO A 33 8.45 23.90 -10.11
CA PRO A 33 9.77 24.13 -9.52
C PRO A 33 10.82 23.87 -10.61
N ALA A 34 11.54 24.91 -10.98
CA ALA A 34 12.59 24.83 -11.97
C ALA A 34 13.79 24.17 -11.30
N TYR A 35 14.10 22.94 -11.71
CA TYR A 35 15.31 22.26 -11.28
C TYR A 35 16.52 22.92 -11.96
N ASP A 36 17.41 23.52 -11.17
CA ASP A 36 18.73 23.92 -11.65
C ASP A 36 19.74 22.81 -11.35
N PRO A 37 20.11 21.98 -12.35
CA PRO A 37 21.06 20.88 -12.16
C PRO A 37 22.47 21.34 -11.78
N VAL A 38 22.79 22.64 -11.94
CA VAL A 38 24.11 23.20 -11.64
C VAL A 38 24.17 23.73 -10.20
N GLY A 39 23.04 24.18 -9.66
CA GLY A 39 22.95 24.86 -8.36
C GLY A 39 22.27 24.08 -7.24
N GLU A 40 21.41 23.11 -7.56
CA GLU A 40 20.58 22.42 -6.56
C GLU A 40 20.82 20.91 -6.59
N THR A 41 21.03 20.33 -5.40
CA THR A 41 21.14 18.88 -5.30
C THR A 41 19.74 18.24 -5.44
N ALA A 42 19.66 17.06 -6.07
CA ALA A 42 18.42 16.27 -6.10
C ALA A 42 17.82 16.05 -4.69
N THR A 43 18.65 16.09 -3.65
CA THR A 43 18.22 15.97 -2.25
C THR A 43 17.45 17.21 -1.78
N GLU A 44 17.89 18.42 -2.14
CA GLU A 44 17.20 19.67 -1.78
C GLU A 44 15.87 19.80 -2.51
N VAL A 45 15.84 19.43 -3.79
CA VAL A 45 14.61 19.44 -4.60
C VAL A 45 13.61 18.42 -4.06
N ASN A 46 14.08 17.20 -3.75
CA ASN A 46 13.24 16.17 -3.11
C ASN A 46 12.78 16.56 -1.71
N LEU A 47 13.58 17.33 -0.96
CA LEU A 47 13.18 17.88 0.35
C LEU A 47 12.11 18.97 0.17
N ALA A 48 12.28 19.89 -0.79
CA ALA A 48 11.33 20.94 -1.09
C ALA A 48 9.99 20.37 -1.57
N PHE A 49 10.02 19.44 -2.52
CA PHE A 49 8.85 18.64 -2.91
C PHE A 49 8.30 17.86 -1.73
N GLY A 50 9.16 17.23 -0.93
CA GLY A 50 8.78 16.48 0.26
C GLY A 50 8.02 17.33 1.27
N VAL A 51 8.45 18.56 1.53
CA VAL A 51 7.75 19.52 2.42
C VAL A 51 6.46 20.02 1.76
N LEU A 52 6.51 20.37 0.48
CA LEU A 52 5.36 20.82 -0.31
C LEU A 52 4.26 19.73 -0.37
N LEU A 53 4.64 18.45 -0.34
CA LEU A 53 3.75 17.29 -0.36
C LEU A 53 3.35 16.84 1.04
N ALA A 54 4.28 16.82 1.99
CA ALA A 54 4.04 16.30 3.33
C ALA A 54 3.02 17.13 4.10
N VAL A 55 3.05 18.46 3.96
CA VAL A 55 2.11 19.36 4.65
C VAL A 55 0.65 19.13 4.17
N PRO A 56 0.34 19.10 2.86
CA PRO A 56 -0.98 18.71 2.38
C PRO A 56 -1.36 17.29 2.81
N THR A 57 -0.46 16.33 2.68
CA THR A 57 -0.73 14.92 3.03
C THR A 57 -1.08 14.76 4.50
N THR A 58 -0.35 15.42 5.39
CA THR A 58 -0.65 15.37 6.82
C THR A 58 -2.01 15.99 7.12
N VAL A 59 -2.37 17.09 6.46
CA VAL A 59 -3.71 17.69 6.57
C VAL A 59 -4.79 16.74 6.03
N TYR A 60 -4.55 16.04 4.90
CA TYR A 60 -5.45 15.05 4.33
C TYR A 60 -5.62 13.82 5.24
N VAL A 61 -4.53 13.29 5.78
CA VAL A 61 -4.52 12.15 6.71
C VAL A 61 -5.23 12.53 8.00
N LEU A 62 -4.97 13.71 8.56
CA LEU A 62 -5.69 14.22 9.73
C LEU A 62 -7.18 14.37 9.44
N ALA A 63 -7.57 14.94 8.31
CA ALA A 63 -8.98 15.06 7.91
C ALA A 63 -9.66 13.70 7.74
N ALA A 64 -9.00 12.73 7.09
CA ALA A 64 -9.50 11.38 6.89
C ALA A 64 -9.60 10.60 8.22
N LEU A 65 -8.58 10.70 9.07
CA LEU A 65 -8.56 10.09 10.41
C LEU A 65 -9.63 10.70 11.31
N LEU A 66 -9.85 12.01 11.25
CA LEU A 66 -10.94 12.68 11.98
C LEU A 66 -12.30 12.20 11.47
N LEU A 67 -12.51 12.15 10.14
CA LEU A 67 -13.75 11.63 9.55
C LEU A 67 -14.01 10.16 9.92
N LEU A 68 -12.96 9.33 9.94
CA LEU A 68 -13.03 7.93 10.34
C LEU A 68 -13.30 7.81 11.85
N HIS A 69 -12.57 8.57 12.67
CA HIS A 69 -12.73 8.62 14.11
C HIS A 69 -14.16 9.02 14.49
N PHE A 70 -14.70 10.09 13.91
CA PHE A 70 -16.08 10.54 14.16
C PHE A 70 -17.15 9.56 13.66
N ARG A 71 -16.85 8.78 12.62
CA ARG A 71 -17.76 7.69 12.20
C ARG A 71 -17.70 6.50 13.15
N LEU A 72 -16.52 6.18 13.68
CA LEU A 72 -16.33 5.11 14.65
C LEU A 72 -16.87 5.48 16.04
N THR A 73 -16.70 6.73 16.48
CA THR A 73 -17.24 7.24 17.75
C THR A 73 -18.71 7.62 17.69
N GLY A 74 -19.25 7.81 16.47
CA GLY A 74 -20.68 7.97 16.24
C GLY A 74 -21.50 6.68 16.28
N SER A 75 -20.90 5.52 16.63
CA SER A 75 -21.69 4.35 17.01
C SER A 75 -22.33 4.59 18.39
N PRO A 76 -23.63 4.31 18.55
CA PRO A 76 -24.35 4.57 19.79
C PRO A 76 -23.70 3.83 20.97
N ALA A 77 -23.41 4.58 22.03
CA ALA A 77 -23.02 4.16 23.37
C ALA A 77 -21.87 3.15 23.47
N ARG A 78 -20.64 3.68 23.53
CA ARG A 78 -19.48 2.96 24.08
C ARG A 78 -19.78 2.60 25.55
N PRO A 79 -19.82 1.32 25.96
CA PRO A 79 -19.94 0.98 27.37
C PRO A 79 -18.72 1.54 28.11
N LYS A 80 -18.96 2.27 29.20
CA LYS A 80 -17.88 2.75 30.09
C LYS A 80 -17.13 1.55 30.65
N GLY A 81 -15.84 1.47 30.32
CA GLY A 81 -14.90 0.44 30.79
C GLY A 81 -14.50 -0.53 29.68
N SER A 82 -13.55 -0.18 28.83
CA SER A 82 -13.03 -1.14 27.84
C SER A 82 -12.21 -2.20 28.58
N ASP A 83 -12.78 -3.39 28.75
CA ASP A 83 -12.07 -4.58 29.18
C ASP A 83 -11.07 -5.00 28.09
N ALA A 84 -9.85 -4.43 28.16
CA ALA A 84 -8.79 -4.70 27.19
C ALA A 84 -8.39 -6.20 27.13
N PRO A 85 -8.28 -6.93 28.27
CA PRO A 85 -8.14 -8.39 28.25
C PRO A 85 -9.29 -9.09 27.50
N GLY A 86 -10.52 -8.64 27.72
CA GLY A 86 -11.72 -9.12 27.02
C GLY A 86 -11.64 -8.91 25.52
N HIS A 87 -11.13 -7.78 25.06
CA HIS A 87 -10.94 -7.52 23.62
C HIS A 87 -9.88 -8.44 23.01
N VAL A 88 -8.76 -8.65 23.71
CA VAL A 88 -7.71 -9.57 23.22
C VAL A 88 -8.23 -10.99 23.12
N LEU A 89 -8.90 -11.48 24.15
CA LEU A 89 -9.48 -12.82 24.12
C LEU A 89 -10.61 -12.94 23.10
N ALA A 90 -11.48 -11.93 22.97
CA ALA A 90 -12.55 -11.92 21.97
C ALA A 90 -11.99 -11.96 20.54
N VAL A 91 -10.90 -11.25 20.26
CA VAL A 91 -10.19 -11.35 18.97
C VAL A 91 -9.63 -12.76 18.79
N VAL A 92 -9.01 -13.36 19.81
CA VAL A 92 -8.46 -14.72 19.75
C VAL A 92 -9.55 -15.78 19.56
N VAL A 93 -10.69 -15.65 20.23
CA VAL A 93 -11.85 -16.55 20.15
C VAL A 93 -12.55 -16.39 18.81
N ALA A 94 -12.71 -15.15 18.36
CA ALA A 94 -13.07 -14.84 16.99
C ALA A 94 -11.98 -15.28 16.00
N THR A 95 -10.83 -15.82 16.48
CA THR A 95 -9.78 -16.60 15.77
C THR A 95 -9.78 -18.15 15.97
N LEU A 96 -10.84 -18.80 16.49
CA LEU A 96 -10.99 -20.28 16.51
C LEU A 96 -11.87 -20.93 15.40
N PRO A 97 -11.62 -22.19 14.99
CA PRO A 97 -12.49 -22.92 14.06
C PRO A 97 -13.92 -23.14 14.60
N GLU A 98 -14.87 -23.47 13.72
CA GLU A 98 -16.30 -23.63 14.05
C GLU A 98 -16.55 -24.67 15.16
N HIS A 99 -15.90 -25.84 15.08
CA HIS A 99 -15.95 -26.89 16.11
C HIS A 99 -15.32 -26.49 17.46
N ARG A 100 -14.66 -25.33 17.56
CA ARG A 100 -14.08 -24.79 18.80
C ARG A 100 -14.72 -23.48 19.25
N ARG A 101 -15.82 -23.06 18.61
CA ARG A 101 -16.57 -21.89 19.07
C ARG A 101 -17.10 -22.09 20.49
N GLU A 102 -17.45 -23.32 20.85
CA GLU A 102 -17.86 -23.68 22.22
C GLU A 102 -16.72 -23.47 23.23
N TRP A 103 -15.50 -23.94 22.92
CA TRP A 103 -14.33 -23.65 23.76
C TRP A 103 -14.07 -22.15 23.86
N GLY A 104 -14.17 -21.43 22.75
CA GLY A 104 -13.98 -19.99 22.72
C GLY A 104 -15.00 -19.25 23.59
N ALA A 105 -16.29 -19.59 23.44
CA ALA A 105 -17.38 -19.07 24.25
C ALA A 105 -17.13 -19.33 25.74
N ALA A 106 -16.73 -20.56 26.10
CA ALA A 106 -16.36 -20.93 27.46
C ALA A 106 -15.21 -20.06 28.00
N MET A 107 -14.12 -19.86 27.24
CA MET A 107 -13.01 -19.00 27.70
C MET A 107 -13.43 -17.54 27.89
N THR A 108 -14.32 -17.00 27.05
CA THR A 108 -14.89 -15.65 27.26
C THR A 108 -15.75 -15.58 28.52
N ALA A 109 -16.52 -16.62 28.83
CA ALA A 109 -17.30 -16.71 30.05
C ALA A 109 -16.39 -16.82 31.29
N GLU A 110 -15.38 -17.67 31.24
CA GLU A 110 -14.36 -17.80 32.31
C GLU A 110 -13.63 -16.48 32.56
N LEU A 111 -13.25 -15.75 31.50
CA LEU A 111 -12.62 -14.43 31.65
C LEU A 111 -13.56 -13.42 32.36
N ALA A 112 -14.88 -13.54 32.22
CA ALA A 112 -15.83 -12.68 32.92
C ALA A 112 -15.74 -12.86 34.45
N GLU A 113 -15.51 -14.09 34.91
CA GLU A 113 -15.37 -14.45 36.33
C GLU A 113 -13.99 -14.10 36.92
N VAL A 114 -12.94 -13.98 36.09
CA VAL A 114 -11.60 -13.62 36.57
C VAL A 114 -11.57 -12.17 37.09
N ARG A 115 -11.39 -12.01 38.41
CA ARG A 115 -11.26 -10.71 39.08
C ARG A 115 -9.80 -10.22 39.05
N GLY A 116 -9.62 -8.92 38.88
CA GLY A 116 -8.32 -8.26 38.89
C GLY A 116 -7.66 -8.18 37.50
N ARG A 117 -7.24 -6.96 37.14
CA ARG A 117 -6.63 -6.66 35.83
C ARG A 117 -5.42 -7.53 35.45
N PRO A 118 -4.43 -7.79 36.33
CA PRO A 118 -3.28 -8.62 35.97
C PRO A 118 -3.64 -10.10 35.77
N ALA A 119 -4.60 -10.64 36.54
CA ALA A 119 -5.08 -12.01 36.39
C ALA A 119 -5.84 -12.20 35.07
N ARG A 120 -6.71 -11.24 34.72
CA ARG A 120 -7.42 -11.21 33.42
C ARG A 120 -6.46 -11.21 32.24
N TRP A 121 -5.37 -10.44 32.31
CA TRP A 121 -4.33 -10.44 31.27
C TRP A 121 -3.58 -11.77 31.17
N ARG A 122 -3.16 -12.35 32.30
CA ARG A 122 -2.52 -13.67 32.32
C ARG A 122 -3.43 -14.74 31.72
N PHE A 123 -4.71 -14.72 32.06
CA PHE A 123 -5.71 -15.63 31.51
C PHE A 123 -5.85 -15.44 29.99
N ALA A 124 -6.12 -14.22 29.53
CA ALA A 124 -6.28 -13.92 28.11
C ALA A 124 -5.05 -14.31 27.27
N LEU A 125 -3.85 -14.04 27.77
CA LEU A 125 -2.59 -14.42 27.12
C LEU A 125 -2.34 -15.93 27.15
N SER A 126 -2.72 -16.62 28.22
CA SER A 126 -2.58 -18.09 28.31
C SER A 126 -3.54 -18.78 27.34
N CYS A 127 -4.79 -18.32 27.24
CA CYS A 127 -5.75 -18.79 26.24
C CYS A 127 -5.27 -18.51 24.82
N ALA A 128 -4.67 -17.33 24.58
CA ALA A 128 -4.04 -17.02 23.29
C ALA A 128 -2.89 -17.98 22.96
N GLY A 129 -1.99 -18.24 23.91
CA GLY A 129 -0.90 -19.20 23.74
C GLY A 129 -1.39 -20.63 23.49
N ALA A 130 -2.43 -21.07 24.19
CA ALA A 130 -3.05 -22.38 23.99
C ALA A 130 -3.68 -22.51 22.60
N ALA A 131 -4.36 -21.47 22.13
CA ALA A 131 -4.93 -21.45 20.78
C ALA A 131 -3.86 -21.54 19.68
N LEU A 132 -2.67 -20.97 19.91
CA LEU A 132 -1.55 -20.96 18.95
C LEU A 132 -0.81 -22.30 18.85
N ARG A 133 -0.83 -23.16 19.87
CA ARG A 133 -0.04 -24.42 19.92
C ARG A 133 -0.72 -25.64 19.30
N LEU A 134 -1.92 -25.51 18.74
CA LEU A 134 -2.66 -26.64 18.16
C LEU A 134 -2.09 -27.03 16.77
N PRO A 135 -2.18 -28.31 16.35
CA PRO A 135 -1.59 -28.80 15.09
C PRO A 135 -2.35 -28.32 13.82
N PRO A 136 -1.67 -28.08 12.68
CA PRO A 136 -2.29 -27.62 11.43
C PRO A 136 -2.95 -28.72 10.61
N LEU A 137 -4.15 -28.43 10.07
CA LEU A 137 -4.77 -29.17 8.98
C LEU A 137 -5.35 -28.16 7.95
N GLY A 138 -4.78 -28.10 6.73
CA GLY A 138 -5.35 -27.38 5.57
C GLY A 138 -4.38 -26.50 4.77
N GLY A 139 -4.54 -26.43 3.44
CA GLY A 139 -3.53 -26.11 2.39
C GLY A 139 -3.21 -24.64 2.00
N ALA A 140 -3.63 -23.61 2.72
CA ALA A 140 -3.05 -22.26 2.52
C ALA A 140 -1.57 -22.06 2.99
N PRO A 141 -0.97 -22.90 3.86
CA PRO A 141 0.46 -22.87 4.15
C PRO A 141 1.29 -23.02 2.87
N THR A 142 0.80 -23.77 1.89
CA THR A 142 1.54 -24.08 0.66
C THR A 142 1.80 -22.83 -0.18
N LEU A 143 0.85 -21.92 -0.32
CA LEU A 143 1.04 -20.69 -1.10
C LEU A 143 1.97 -19.70 -0.41
N VAL A 144 1.88 -19.61 0.91
CA VAL A 144 2.79 -18.75 1.67
C VAL A 144 4.19 -19.34 1.73
N LEU A 145 4.30 -20.67 1.79
CA LEU A 145 5.57 -21.39 1.69
C LEU A 145 6.17 -21.24 0.28
N VAL A 146 5.37 -21.35 -0.79
CA VAL A 146 5.81 -21.14 -2.17
C VAL A 146 6.24 -19.69 -2.40
N ALA A 147 5.48 -18.71 -1.90
CA ALA A 147 5.87 -17.30 -1.97
C ALA A 147 7.14 -17.01 -1.15
N ALA A 148 7.26 -17.58 0.05
CA ALA A 148 8.46 -17.46 0.88
C ALA A 148 9.68 -18.11 0.22
N LEU A 149 9.53 -19.30 -0.40
CA LEU A 149 10.59 -19.99 -1.14
C LEU A 149 11.00 -19.23 -2.40
N ALA A 150 10.02 -18.71 -3.17
CA ALA A 150 10.26 -17.91 -4.37
C ALA A 150 11.02 -16.62 -4.05
N VAL A 151 10.82 -16.04 -2.85
CA VAL A 151 11.55 -14.86 -2.39
C VAL A 151 12.90 -15.21 -1.74
N ALA A 152 13.01 -16.36 -1.07
CA ALA A 152 14.23 -16.76 -0.38
C ALA A 152 15.40 -17.05 -1.34
N ALA A 153 15.14 -17.70 -2.49
CA ALA A 153 16.19 -18.03 -3.46
C ALA A 153 16.94 -16.80 -4.01
N PRO A 154 16.27 -15.74 -4.54
CA PRO A 154 16.96 -14.55 -5.01
C PRO A 154 17.61 -13.76 -3.88
N ILE A 155 17.03 -13.74 -2.67
CA ILE A 155 17.64 -13.05 -1.52
C ILE A 155 18.96 -13.71 -1.08
N VAL A 156 19.02 -15.04 -1.04
CA VAL A 156 20.25 -15.77 -0.68
C VAL A 156 21.33 -15.55 -1.74
N ALA A 157 20.97 -15.60 -3.02
CA ALA A 157 21.89 -15.30 -4.11
C ALA A 157 22.41 -13.84 -4.06
N ALA A 158 21.52 -12.89 -3.78
CA ALA A 158 21.87 -11.48 -3.72
C ALA A 158 22.73 -11.11 -2.51
N ARG A 159 22.55 -11.79 -1.37
CA ARG A 159 23.39 -11.57 -0.17
C ARG A 159 24.85 -11.92 -0.39
N VAL A 160 25.12 -12.91 -1.25
CA VAL A 160 26.50 -13.28 -1.63
C VAL A 160 27.11 -12.24 -2.58
N ALA A 161 26.28 -11.65 -3.46
CA ALA A 161 26.73 -10.69 -4.47
C ALA A 161 26.88 -9.25 -3.94
N ALA A 162 26.05 -8.83 -2.97
CA ALA A 162 26.03 -7.45 -2.48
C ALA A 162 25.77 -7.42 -0.95
N PRO A 163 26.82 -7.25 -0.11
CA PRO A 163 26.67 -7.22 1.35
C PRO A 163 25.71 -6.15 1.87
N GLY A 164 25.56 -5.03 1.14
CA GLY A 164 24.62 -3.94 1.46
C GLY A 164 23.14 -4.37 1.46
N LEU A 165 22.80 -5.49 0.82
CA LEU A 165 21.45 -6.08 0.87
C LEU A 165 21.12 -6.77 2.18
N GLY A 166 22.10 -6.97 3.07
CA GLY A 166 21.92 -7.73 4.31
C GLY A 166 20.76 -7.22 5.16
N VAL A 167 20.61 -5.89 5.30
CA VAL A 167 19.52 -5.29 6.09
C VAL A 167 18.17 -5.56 5.45
N PHE A 168 18.01 -5.26 4.16
CA PHE A 168 16.77 -5.50 3.42
C PHE A 168 16.36 -6.98 3.48
N ALA A 169 17.29 -7.88 3.17
CA ALA A 169 17.09 -9.32 3.16
C ALA A 169 16.62 -9.86 4.51
N VAL A 170 17.30 -9.47 5.59
CA VAL A 170 16.99 -9.90 6.95
C VAL A 170 15.63 -9.35 7.38
N THR A 171 15.36 -8.06 7.15
CA THR A 171 14.08 -7.44 7.51
C THR A 171 12.92 -8.07 6.74
N LEU A 172 13.03 -8.20 5.42
CA LEU A 172 11.97 -8.80 4.60
C LEU A 172 11.76 -10.26 4.96
N GLY A 173 12.83 -11.05 5.12
CA GLY A 173 12.74 -12.45 5.53
C GLY A 173 12.05 -12.64 6.89
N ALA A 174 12.41 -11.81 7.88
CA ALA A 174 11.77 -11.83 9.19
C ALA A 174 10.28 -11.47 9.13
N LEU A 175 9.92 -10.43 8.35
CA LEU A 175 8.53 -10.03 8.15
C LEU A 175 7.73 -11.11 7.42
N LEU A 176 8.24 -11.67 6.33
CA LEU A 176 7.58 -12.75 5.59
C LEU A 176 7.40 -13.99 6.47
N GLY A 177 8.39 -14.34 7.30
CA GLY A 177 8.27 -15.41 8.28
C GLY A 177 7.14 -15.16 9.29
N ALA A 178 7.06 -13.95 9.84
CA ALA A 178 5.97 -13.56 10.74
C ALA A 178 4.59 -13.60 10.03
N LEU A 179 4.50 -13.11 8.80
CA LEU A 179 3.29 -13.17 7.99
C LEU A 179 2.88 -14.61 7.67
N ALA A 180 3.84 -15.51 7.42
CA ALA A 180 3.59 -16.92 7.21
C ALA A 180 2.97 -17.57 8.44
N VAL A 181 3.53 -17.33 9.62
CA VAL A 181 2.96 -17.82 10.88
C VAL A 181 1.53 -17.32 11.07
N LEU A 182 1.28 -16.03 10.84
CA LEU A 182 -0.04 -15.43 10.97
C LEU A 182 -1.04 -15.97 9.93
N ALA A 183 -0.61 -16.13 8.68
CA ALA A 183 -1.43 -16.65 7.60
C ALA A 183 -1.79 -18.13 7.84
N VAL A 184 -0.85 -18.96 8.30
CA VAL A 184 -1.11 -20.34 8.71
C VAL A 184 -2.10 -20.39 9.88
N GLY A 185 -2.01 -19.46 10.83
CA GLY A 185 -3.01 -19.33 11.90
C GLY A 185 -4.42 -19.01 11.37
N ARG A 186 -4.53 -18.15 10.34
CA ARG A 186 -5.81 -17.75 9.75
C ARG A 186 -6.41 -18.75 8.76
N ALA A 187 -5.57 -19.42 7.97
CA ALA A 187 -5.95 -20.40 6.96
C ALA A 187 -6.77 -21.56 7.53
N ARG A 188 -6.56 -21.90 8.80
CA ARG A 188 -7.29 -22.95 9.53
C ARG A 188 -8.76 -22.62 9.81
N ARG A 189 -9.20 -21.41 9.43
CA ARG A 189 -10.50 -20.85 9.83
C ARG A 189 -11.44 -20.60 8.67
N VAL A 190 -10.87 -20.42 7.47
CA VAL A 190 -11.60 -20.05 6.27
C VAL A 190 -10.94 -20.80 5.12
N ARG A 191 -11.70 -21.65 4.42
CA ARG A 191 -11.30 -22.15 3.10
C ARG A 191 -11.29 -20.96 2.14
N LEU A 192 -10.19 -20.22 2.13
CA LEU A 192 -10.00 -19.09 1.24
C LEU A 192 -9.65 -19.64 -0.13
N ALA A 193 -10.62 -19.60 -1.05
CA ALA A 193 -10.26 -19.54 -2.47
C ALA A 193 -9.37 -18.30 -2.62
N VAL A 194 -8.14 -18.51 -3.09
CA VAL A 194 -7.16 -17.43 -3.23
C VAL A 194 -7.72 -16.48 -4.31
N PRO A 195 -8.15 -15.26 -3.94
CA PRO A 195 -8.73 -14.38 -4.93
C PRO A 195 -7.64 -13.91 -5.89
N VAL A 196 -7.95 -13.85 -7.19
CA VAL A 196 -7.02 -13.39 -8.24
C VAL A 196 -6.28 -12.08 -7.85
N PRO A 197 -6.92 -11.06 -7.25
CA PRO A 197 -6.24 -9.87 -6.72
C PRO A 197 -5.10 -10.16 -5.75
N THR A 198 -5.21 -11.17 -4.88
CA THR A 198 -4.14 -11.57 -3.96
C THR A 198 -2.95 -12.16 -4.70
N VAL A 199 -3.21 -12.96 -5.74
CA VAL A 199 -2.15 -13.49 -6.62
C VAL A 199 -1.42 -12.35 -7.32
N LEU A 200 -2.15 -11.35 -7.81
CA LEU A 200 -1.57 -10.17 -8.44
C LEU A 200 -0.65 -9.40 -7.47
N VAL A 201 -1.11 -9.13 -6.25
CA VAL A 201 -0.28 -8.44 -5.23
C VAL A 201 0.97 -9.25 -4.91
N ALA A 202 0.82 -10.57 -4.72
CA ALA A 202 1.96 -11.45 -4.46
C ALA A 202 2.97 -11.46 -5.61
N GLY A 203 2.49 -11.58 -6.85
CA GLY A 203 3.31 -11.49 -8.06
C GLY A 203 4.01 -10.14 -8.17
N GLY A 204 3.32 -9.04 -7.88
CA GLY A 204 3.91 -7.71 -7.85
C GLY A 204 5.03 -7.59 -6.81
N VAL A 205 4.85 -8.15 -5.62
CA VAL A 205 5.88 -8.12 -4.57
C VAL A 205 7.10 -8.95 -4.97
N VAL A 206 6.89 -10.11 -5.58
CA VAL A 206 7.99 -10.92 -6.14
C VAL A 206 8.72 -10.15 -7.24
N ALA A 207 7.98 -9.49 -8.14
CA ALA A 207 8.56 -8.66 -9.19
C ALA A 207 9.37 -7.48 -8.62
N ALA A 208 8.87 -6.81 -7.59
CA ALA A 208 9.56 -5.71 -6.91
C ALA A 208 10.90 -6.18 -6.31
N VAL A 209 10.87 -7.27 -5.53
CA VAL A 209 12.10 -7.85 -4.95
C VAL A 209 13.08 -8.26 -6.04
N THR A 210 12.60 -8.89 -7.10
CA THR A 210 13.43 -9.35 -8.22
C THR A 210 14.08 -8.17 -8.94
N ALA A 211 13.32 -7.11 -9.22
CA ALA A 211 13.84 -5.90 -9.85
C ALA A 211 14.92 -5.23 -8.99
N THR A 212 14.71 -5.11 -7.67
CA THR A 212 15.71 -4.59 -6.74
C THR A 212 16.97 -5.45 -6.71
N VAL A 213 16.83 -6.78 -6.68
CA VAL A 213 17.98 -7.71 -6.71
C VAL A 213 18.74 -7.59 -8.03
N VAL A 214 18.05 -7.60 -9.18
CA VAL A 214 18.69 -7.47 -10.49
C VAL A 214 19.44 -6.15 -10.61
N LEU A 215 18.86 -5.05 -10.15
CA LEU A 215 19.52 -3.74 -10.11
C LEU A 215 20.83 -3.81 -9.32
N LEU A 216 20.78 -4.35 -8.10
CA LEU A 216 21.95 -4.37 -7.21
C LEU A 216 23.03 -5.37 -7.64
N VAL A 217 22.66 -6.46 -8.31
CA VAL A 217 23.62 -7.41 -8.89
C VAL A 217 24.33 -6.79 -10.10
N ARG A 218 23.60 -6.06 -10.94
CA ARG A 218 24.18 -5.40 -12.12
C ARG A 218 25.00 -4.18 -11.75
N GLU A 219 24.58 -3.44 -10.74
CA GLU A 219 25.15 -2.16 -10.34
C GLU A 219 25.41 -2.15 -8.83
N PRO A 220 26.49 -2.82 -8.36
CA PRO A 220 26.77 -2.96 -6.92
C PRO A 220 26.95 -1.64 -6.17
N SER A 221 27.38 -0.58 -6.87
CA SER A 221 27.53 0.78 -6.33
C SER A 221 26.20 1.38 -5.84
N VAL A 222 25.06 0.88 -6.33
CA VAL A 222 23.72 1.27 -5.85
C VAL A 222 23.50 0.81 -4.40
N ALA A 223 24.17 -0.26 -3.96
CA ALA A 223 24.02 -0.76 -2.60
C ALA A 223 24.49 0.27 -1.55
N ASP A 224 25.49 1.09 -1.88
CA ASP A 224 26.00 2.15 -1.01
C ASP A 224 25.00 3.32 -0.88
N GLN A 225 24.07 3.46 -1.83
CA GLN A 225 23.05 4.51 -1.86
C GLN A 225 21.75 4.08 -1.18
N LEU A 226 21.50 2.76 -1.04
CA LEU A 226 20.36 2.24 -0.31
C LEU A 226 20.62 2.30 1.20
N SER A 227 20.34 3.46 1.81
CA SER A 227 20.46 3.60 3.26
C SER A 227 19.67 2.52 4.02
N PRO A 228 20.13 2.06 5.20
CA PRO A 228 19.44 1.05 6.00
C PRO A 228 17.97 1.39 6.28
N THR A 229 17.67 2.67 6.49
CA THR A 229 16.31 3.17 6.71
C THR A 229 15.41 2.94 5.50
N ARG A 230 15.90 3.20 4.28
CA ARG A 230 15.16 2.96 3.04
C ARG A 230 14.96 1.47 2.77
N ALA A 231 15.98 0.66 3.01
CA ALA A 231 15.88 -0.80 2.94
C ALA A 231 14.79 -1.34 3.87
N VAL A 232 14.76 -0.89 5.13
CA VAL A 232 13.72 -1.27 6.09
C VAL A 232 12.33 -0.79 5.63
N ALA A 233 12.22 0.46 5.18
CA ALA A 233 10.95 1.01 4.71
C ALA A 233 10.37 0.23 3.52
N LEU A 234 11.21 -0.09 2.52
CA LEU A 234 10.82 -0.91 1.37
C LEU A 234 10.34 -2.30 1.81
N ALA A 235 11.10 -2.98 2.67
CA ALA A 235 10.75 -4.30 3.18
C ALA A 235 9.41 -4.29 3.96
N VAL A 236 9.23 -3.30 4.84
CA VAL A 236 7.99 -3.13 5.61
C VAL A 236 6.80 -2.87 4.70
N LEU A 237 6.96 -2.04 3.68
CA LEU A 237 5.86 -1.71 2.76
C LEU A 237 5.45 -2.92 1.91
N LEU A 238 6.41 -3.67 1.35
CA LEU A 238 6.12 -4.88 0.58
C LEU A 238 5.42 -5.94 1.45
N ALA A 239 5.91 -6.14 2.68
CA ALA A 239 5.27 -7.03 3.65
C ALA A 239 3.86 -6.54 4.02
N ALA A 240 3.66 -5.24 4.21
CA ALA A 240 2.35 -4.65 4.51
C ALA A 240 1.36 -4.85 3.35
N CYS A 241 1.80 -4.73 2.10
CA CYS A 241 0.96 -5.01 0.91
C CYS A 241 0.50 -6.48 0.88
N LEU A 242 1.42 -7.42 1.08
CA LEU A 242 1.10 -8.86 1.18
C LEU A 242 0.11 -9.14 2.31
N TRP A 243 0.40 -8.60 3.49
CA TRP A 243 -0.46 -8.78 4.66
C TRP A 243 -1.86 -8.23 4.41
N ALA A 244 -1.96 -7.02 3.88
CA ALA A 244 -3.23 -6.38 3.58
C ALA A 244 -4.02 -7.20 2.55
N ALA A 245 -3.36 -7.73 1.51
CA ALA A 245 -4.03 -8.58 0.52
C ALA A 245 -4.63 -9.84 1.16
N VAL A 246 -3.88 -10.50 2.05
CA VAL A 246 -4.36 -11.70 2.76
C VAL A 246 -5.42 -11.35 3.81
N ALA A 247 -5.28 -10.22 4.53
CA ALA A 247 -6.17 -9.84 5.62
C ALA A 247 -7.50 -9.26 5.14
N THR A 248 -7.57 -8.74 3.91
CA THR A 248 -8.75 -8.06 3.37
C THR A 248 -9.61 -8.95 2.46
N THR A 249 -9.34 -10.25 2.39
CA THR A 249 -10.21 -11.23 1.73
C THR A 249 -11.54 -11.37 2.48
N GLY A 250 -12.54 -10.60 2.05
CA GLY A 250 -13.91 -10.62 2.58
C GLY A 250 -14.93 -11.01 1.51
N PRO A 251 -16.22 -11.12 1.87
CA PRO A 251 -17.27 -11.55 0.94
C PRO A 251 -17.53 -10.58 -0.22
N ASN A 252 -17.08 -9.32 -0.13
CA ASN A 252 -17.20 -8.36 -1.22
C ASN A 252 -16.21 -8.68 -2.33
N ARG A 253 -16.70 -9.38 -3.38
CA ARG A 253 -15.90 -9.75 -4.55
C ARG A 253 -15.50 -8.54 -5.39
N LEU A 254 -16.35 -7.51 -5.50
CA LEU A 254 -16.15 -6.43 -6.46
C LEU A 254 -14.96 -5.51 -6.15
N ALA A 255 -14.84 -5.03 -4.90
CA ALA A 255 -13.80 -4.05 -4.54
C ALA A 255 -12.36 -4.53 -4.78
N PRO A 256 -11.97 -5.77 -4.41
CA PRO A 256 -10.66 -6.31 -4.75
C PRO A 256 -10.37 -6.35 -6.25
N HIS A 257 -11.35 -6.77 -7.06
CA HIS A 257 -11.18 -6.86 -8.51
C HIS A 257 -11.07 -5.48 -9.16
N LEU A 258 -11.92 -4.53 -8.78
CA LEU A 258 -11.83 -3.16 -9.31
C LEU A 258 -10.46 -2.55 -8.98
N GLY A 259 -10.02 -2.62 -7.73
CA GLY A 259 -8.72 -2.06 -7.35
C GLY A 259 -7.55 -2.72 -8.09
N ALA A 260 -7.56 -4.06 -8.18
CA ALA A 260 -6.52 -4.81 -8.90
C ALA A 260 -6.48 -4.52 -10.41
N VAL A 261 -7.65 -4.47 -11.07
CA VAL A 261 -7.74 -4.18 -12.51
C VAL A 261 -7.29 -2.75 -12.80
N THR A 262 -7.72 -1.77 -12.00
CA THR A 262 -7.27 -0.38 -12.21
C THR A 262 -5.77 -0.24 -11.97
N ALA A 263 -5.22 -0.88 -10.92
CA ALA A 263 -3.78 -0.91 -10.68
C ALA A 263 -3.00 -1.53 -11.85
N LEU A 264 -3.42 -2.70 -12.33
CA LEU A 264 -2.78 -3.37 -13.46
C LEU A 264 -2.87 -2.53 -14.74
N GLY A 265 -4.05 -1.99 -15.05
CA GLY A 265 -4.25 -1.16 -16.24
C GLY A 265 -3.36 0.09 -16.24
N TYR A 266 -3.23 0.75 -15.09
CA TYR A 266 -2.32 1.89 -14.95
C TYR A 266 -0.86 1.50 -15.16
N VAL A 267 -0.39 0.42 -14.51
CA VAL A 267 0.99 -0.04 -14.65
C VAL A 267 1.32 -0.44 -16.09
N VAL A 268 0.40 -1.11 -16.78
CA VAL A 268 0.56 -1.46 -18.20
C VAL A 268 0.59 -0.20 -19.07
N ALA A 269 -0.30 0.76 -18.83
CA ALA A 269 -0.32 2.02 -19.57
C ALA A 269 0.98 2.81 -19.37
N THR A 270 1.48 2.92 -18.14
CA THR A 270 2.77 3.57 -17.85
C THR A 270 3.90 2.85 -18.53
N LEU A 271 3.98 1.51 -18.45
CA LEU A 271 5.00 0.74 -19.13
C LEU A 271 5.00 1.00 -20.64
N LEU A 272 3.83 0.97 -21.28
CA LEU A 272 3.71 1.24 -22.71
C LEU A 272 4.12 2.66 -23.06
N ALA A 273 3.68 3.66 -22.27
CA ALA A 273 4.06 5.05 -22.49
C ALA A 273 5.57 5.23 -22.41
N VAL A 274 6.23 4.65 -21.39
CA VAL A 274 7.69 4.71 -21.22
C VAL A 274 8.42 4.05 -22.38
N ARG A 275 7.90 2.93 -22.89
CA ARG A 275 8.47 2.25 -24.05
C ARG A 275 8.36 3.10 -25.30
N VAL A 276 7.21 3.72 -25.55
CA VAL A 276 7.01 4.63 -26.69
C VAL A 276 7.90 5.88 -26.56
N ALA A 277 8.00 6.47 -25.38
CA ALA A 277 8.84 7.67 -25.13
C ALA A 277 10.34 7.41 -25.36
N THR A 278 10.77 6.15 -25.28
CA THR A 278 12.18 5.77 -25.42
C THR A 278 12.46 4.99 -26.70
N ASP A 279 11.49 4.89 -27.60
CA ASP A 279 11.63 4.22 -28.89
C ASP A 279 12.21 5.21 -29.92
N PRO A 280 13.39 4.93 -30.51
CA PRO A 280 14.00 5.81 -31.50
C PRO A 280 13.15 5.97 -32.78
N ILE A 281 12.19 5.08 -33.04
CA ILE A 281 11.34 5.12 -34.24
C ILE A 281 10.27 6.23 -34.15
N VAL A 282 9.87 6.62 -32.94
CA VAL A 282 8.71 7.52 -32.71
C VAL A 282 8.99 8.98 -33.10
N GLY A 283 10.26 9.33 -33.35
CA GLY A 283 10.69 10.70 -33.67
C GLY A 283 10.59 11.66 -32.48
N GLU A 284 11.35 12.75 -32.50
CA GLU A 284 11.47 13.67 -31.35
C GLU A 284 10.13 14.28 -30.94
N SER A 285 9.32 14.75 -31.89
CA SER A 285 8.01 15.36 -31.59
C SER A 285 7.02 14.38 -30.95
N GLY A 286 7.07 13.10 -31.33
CA GLY A 286 6.27 12.06 -30.70
C GLY A 286 6.76 11.74 -29.29
N GLN A 287 8.09 11.69 -29.09
CA GLN A 287 8.70 11.47 -27.78
C GLN A 287 8.38 12.60 -26.80
N GLU A 288 8.42 13.87 -27.23
CA GLU A 288 8.07 15.01 -26.39
C GLU A 288 6.61 14.95 -25.91
N ALA A 289 5.67 14.66 -26.82
CA ALA A 289 4.26 14.56 -26.48
C ALA A 289 3.98 13.41 -25.49
N VAL A 290 4.62 12.26 -25.68
CA VAL A 290 4.47 11.12 -24.78
C VAL A 290 5.16 11.38 -23.44
N THR A 291 6.29 12.06 -23.43
CA THR A 291 6.98 12.46 -22.19
C THR A 291 6.13 13.43 -21.37
N ALA A 292 5.51 14.43 -22.01
CA ALA A 292 4.57 15.33 -21.35
C ALA A 292 3.36 14.57 -20.78
N LEU A 293 2.85 13.57 -21.51
CA LEU A 293 1.78 12.71 -21.03
C LEU A 293 2.21 11.86 -19.83
N ILE A 294 3.43 11.30 -19.86
CA ILE A 294 4.00 10.55 -18.73
C ILE A 294 4.12 11.46 -17.52
N ALA A 295 4.69 12.65 -17.65
CA ALA A 295 4.83 13.63 -16.57
C ALA A 295 3.46 13.95 -15.96
N MET A 296 2.46 14.30 -16.78
CA MET A 296 1.09 14.53 -16.31
C MET A 296 0.50 13.30 -15.61
N SER A 297 0.76 12.10 -16.13
CA SER A 297 0.28 10.85 -15.54
C SER A 297 0.97 10.52 -14.21
N ILE A 298 2.22 10.93 -14.00
CA ILE A 298 2.92 10.73 -12.72
C ILE A 298 2.25 11.59 -11.65
N PHE A 299 1.88 12.84 -11.97
CA PHE A 299 1.25 13.74 -11.02
C PHE A 299 -0.23 13.43 -10.78
N LEU A 300 -1.01 13.24 -11.85
CA LEU A 300 -2.48 13.10 -11.79
C LEU A 300 -2.96 11.64 -11.82
N GLY A 301 -2.13 10.73 -12.32
CA GLY A 301 -2.46 9.32 -12.44
C GLY A 301 -2.81 8.68 -11.10
N PRO A 302 -1.99 8.81 -10.04
CA PRO A 302 -2.33 8.27 -8.72
C PRO A 302 -3.66 8.79 -8.18
N ALA A 303 -4.00 10.05 -8.41
CA ALA A 303 -5.29 10.61 -8.01
C ALA A 303 -6.46 9.89 -8.72
N ALA A 304 -6.41 9.79 -10.04
CA ALA A 304 -7.44 9.11 -10.84
C ALA A 304 -7.52 7.61 -10.54
N LEU A 305 -6.36 6.96 -10.43
CA LEU A 305 -6.17 5.54 -10.15
C LEU A 305 -6.87 5.11 -8.86
N PHE A 306 -6.80 5.92 -7.81
CA PHE A 306 -7.41 5.61 -6.52
C PHE A 306 -8.86 6.10 -6.43
N PHE A 307 -9.18 7.22 -7.08
CA PHE A 307 -10.53 7.81 -7.06
C PHE A 307 -11.55 6.92 -7.78
N LEU A 308 -11.26 6.53 -9.03
CA LEU A 308 -12.20 5.81 -9.89
C LEU A 308 -12.73 4.50 -9.27
N PRO A 309 -11.88 3.52 -8.87
CA PRO A 309 -12.37 2.29 -8.27
C PRO A 309 -13.11 2.54 -6.95
N ALA A 310 -12.73 3.57 -6.19
CA ALA A 310 -13.43 3.93 -4.96
C ALA A 310 -14.83 4.49 -5.20
N VAL A 311 -15.01 5.38 -6.20
CA VAL A 311 -16.35 5.86 -6.62
C VAL A 311 -17.19 4.71 -7.11
N LEU A 312 -16.68 3.94 -8.07
CA LEU A 312 -17.44 2.88 -8.73
C LEU A 312 -17.90 1.82 -7.73
N ALA A 313 -17.01 1.37 -6.85
CA ALA A 313 -17.35 0.37 -5.85
C ALA A 313 -18.32 0.92 -4.79
N ALA A 314 -18.17 2.18 -4.36
CA ALA A 314 -19.11 2.78 -3.41
C ALA A 314 -20.48 3.04 -4.03
N ALA A 315 -20.55 3.43 -5.31
CA ALA A 315 -21.81 3.59 -6.03
C ALA A 315 -22.50 2.25 -6.24
N ALA A 316 -21.77 1.23 -6.69
CA ALA A 316 -22.29 -0.12 -6.92
C ALA A 316 -22.87 -0.77 -5.66
N ASP A 317 -22.25 -0.56 -4.49
CA ASP A 317 -22.68 -1.14 -3.21
C ASP A 317 -23.46 -0.17 -2.31
N GLY A 318 -23.56 1.11 -2.67
CA GLY A 318 -24.16 2.15 -1.82
C GLY A 318 -23.41 2.35 -0.50
N SER A 319 -22.15 1.95 -0.46
CA SER A 319 -21.36 1.80 0.75
C SER A 319 -20.00 2.47 0.63
N PHE A 320 -19.80 3.50 1.45
CA PHE A 320 -18.50 4.14 1.61
C PHE A 320 -17.38 3.15 1.97
N ARG A 321 -17.71 2.12 2.77
CA ARG A 321 -16.73 1.10 3.18
C ARG A 321 -16.28 0.25 1.99
N THR A 322 -17.17 -0.04 1.04
CA THR A 322 -16.79 -0.74 -0.19
C THR A 322 -15.87 0.13 -1.03
N GLY A 323 -16.17 1.43 -1.19
CA GLY A 323 -15.29 2.36 -1.91
C GLY A 323 -13.89 2.45 -1.31
N LEU A 324 -13.79 2.62 0.01
CA LEU A 324 -12.49 2.64 0.70
C LEU A 324 -11.73 1.33 0.51
N ARG A 325 -12.43 0.19 0.55
CA ARG A 325 -11.80 -1.11 0.27
C ARG A 325 -11.26 -1.18 -1.14
N ALA A 326 -11.99 -0.67 -2.14
CA ALA A 326 -11.51 -0.66 -3.52
C ALA A 326 -10.25 0.20 -3.66
N GLY A 327 -10.24 1.41 -3.09
CA GLY A 327 -9.05 2.26 -3.08
C GLY A 327 -7.85 1.65 -2.34
N LEU A 328 -8.08 0.94 -1.22
CA LEU A 328 -7.03 0.18 -0.54
C LEU A 328 -6.49 -0.95 -1.41
N TRP A 329 -7.37 -1.70 -2.09
CA TRP A 329 -6.98 -2.77 -3.02
C TRP A 329 -6.18 -2.22 -4.21
N THR A 330 -6.55 -1.06 -4.72
CA THR A 330 -5.74 -0.34 -5.71
C THR A 330 -4.35 -0.09 -5.17
N ALA A 331 -4.23 0.50 -3.97
CA ALA A 331 -2.94 0.84 -3.37
C ALA A 331 -2.02 -0.39 -3.24
N ILE A 332 -2.51 -1.47 -2.63
CA ILE A 332 -1.68 -2.65 -2.33
C ILE A 332 -1.29 -3.44 -3.58
N ALA A 333 -2.05 -3.33 -4.67
CA ALA A 333 -1.69 -3.91 -5.97
C ALA A 333 -0.75 -2.99 -6.75
N TYR A 334 -1.05 -1.69 -6.80
CA TYR A 334 -0.29 -0.69 -7.53
C TYR A 334 1.14 -0.54 -7.01
N LEU A 335 1.31 -0.38 -5.70
CA LEU A 335 2.59 -0.08 -5.07
C LEU A 335 3.73 -1.03 -5.51
N PRO A 336 3.63 -2.35 -5.32
CA PRO A 336 4.71 -3.25 -5.69
C PRO A 336 4.87 -3.39 -7.21
N LEU A 337 3.78 -3.34 -7.99
CA LEU A 337 3.84 -3.47 -9.45
C LEU A 337 4.50 -2.25 -10.11
N ALA A 338 4.06 -1.05 -9.74
CA ALA A 338 4.58 0.19 -10.28
C ALA A 338 6.04 0.39 -9.89
N TYR A 339 6.41 0.06 -8.64
CA TYR A 339 7.81 0.03 -8.20
C TYR A 339 8.66 -0.92 -9.05
N ALA A 340 8.20 -2.16 -9.27
CA ALA A 340 8.93 -3.14 -10.08
C ALA A 340 9.16 -2.65 -11.52
N VAL A 341 8.13 -2.05 -12.13
CA VAL A 341 8.22 -1.47 -13.48
C VAL A 341 9.17 -0.28 -13.50
N SER A 342 9.07 0.65 -12.55
CA SER A 342 9.97 1.82 -12.49
C SER A 342 11.44 1.41 -12.37
N VAL A 343 11.76 0.46 -11.49
CA VAL A 343 13.14 -0.03 -11.34
C VAL A 343 13.63 -0.73 -12.61
N THR A 344 12.80 -1.59 -13.20
CA THR A 344 13.19 -2.37 -14.39
C THR A 344 13.36 -1.48 -15.62
N GLU A 345 12.44 -0.54 -15.84
CA GLU A 345 12.53 0.40 -16.97
C GLU A 345 13.65 1.41 -16.78
N GLY A 346 13.85 1.94 -15.56
CA GLY A 346 14.97 2.84 -15.28
C GLY A 346 16.31 2.17 -15.59
N LEU A 347 16.48 0.91 -15.19
CA LEU A 347 17.70 0.15 -15.49
C LEU A 347 17.88 -0.11 -16.99
N ARG A 348 16.80 -0.38 -17.72
CA ARG A 348 16.86 -0.53 -19.18
C ARG A 348 17.26 0.76 -19.87
N ILE A 349 16.67 1.88 -19.49
CA ILE A 349 16.97 3.20 -20.07
C ILE A 349 18.43 3.54 -19.84
N TYR A 350 18.92 3.36 -18.61
CA TYR A 350 20.32 3.55 -18.25
C TYR A 350 21.26 2.66 -19.09
N ALA A 351 20.96 1.36 -19.21
CA ALA A 351 21.78 0.42 -19.99
C ALA A 351 21.85 0.77 -21.50
N ASN A 352 20.86 1.48 -22.02
CA ASN A 352 20.81 1.95 -23.40
C ASN A 352 21.53 3.30 -23.61
N GLY A 353 22.28 3.78 -22.61
CA GLY A 353 22.97 5.08 -22.68
C GLY A 353 22.04 6.28 -22.45
N GLY A 354 20.81 6.04 -22.00
CA GLY A 354 19.92 7.09 -21.52
C GLY A 354 20.37 7.63 -20.16
N GLY A 355 19.92 8.85 -19.83
CA GLY A 355 20.04 9.39 -18.47
C GLY A 355 19.29 8.57 -17.42
N VAL A 356 19.42 8.97 -16.17
CA VAL A 356 18.78 8.30 -15.04
C VAL A 356 17.38 8.86 -14.82
N GLY A 357 16.40 7.98 -14.57
CA GLY A 357 15.02 8.37 -14.32
C GLY A 357 14.27 8.82 -15.58
N PHE A 358 13.06 9.36 -15.40
CA PHE A 358 12.23 9.88 -16.49
C PHE A 358 12.65 11.26 -16.98
N ASP A 359 13.51 11.94 -16.22
CA ASP A 359 13.94 13.31 -16.52
C ASP A 359 15.19 13.34 -17.43
N HIS A 360 15.68 12.16 -17.86
CA HIS A 360 16.90 12.00 -18.67
C HIS A 360 18.14 12.68 -18.09
N LEU A 361 18.13 12.98 -16.79
CA LEU A 361 19.23 13.67 -16.13
C LEU A 361 20.44 12.75 -16.03
N ALA A 362 21.62 13.25 -16.39
CA ALA A 362 22.87 12.56 -16.11
C ALA A 362 23.01 12.44 -14.58
N GLY A 363 23.18 11.22 -14.07
CA GLY A 363 23.22 10.96 -12.64
C GLY A 363 23.75 9.56 -12.33
N PRO A 364 23.98 9.23 -11.06
CA PRO A 364 24.35 7.88 -10.67
C PRO A 364 23.15 6.94 -10.75
N VAL A 365 23.39 5.67 -11.10
CA VAL A 365 22.35 4.61 -11.20
C VAL A 365 21.43 4.54 -9.98
N GLY A 366 21.94 4.80 -8.77
CA GLY A 366 21.13 4.67 -7.57
C GLY A 366 19.98 5.69 -7.46
N VAL A 367 19.97 6.74 -8.29
CA VAL A 367 18.79 7.63 -8.45
C VAL A 367 17.56 6.83 -8.92
N ILE A 368 17.72 5.77 -9.71
CA ILE A 368 16.60 4.89 -10.15
C ILE A 368 15.83 4.35 -8.93
N LEU A 369 16.56 3.93 -7.91
CA LEU A 369 15.97 3.34 -6.71
C LEU A 369 15.28 4.39 -5.85
N ASP A 370 15.92 5.56 -5.70
CA ASP A 370 15.36 6.69 -4.95
C ASP A 370 14.08 7.22 -5.60
N ASP A 371 14.09 7.39 -6.92
CA ASP A 371 12.91 7.83 -7.68
C ASP A 371 11.77 6.81 -7.57
N ALA A 372 12.07 5.51 -7.72
CA ALA A 372 11.05 4.47 -7.60
C ALA A 372 10.43 4.45 -6.19
N VAL A 373 11.23 4.62 -5.14
CA VAL A 373 10.72 4.71 -3.76
C VAL A 373 9.91 5.99 -3.56
N PHE A 374 10.40 7.13 -4.02
CA PHE A 374 9.72 8.41 -3.85
C PHE A 374 8.39 8.42 -4.60
N TRP A 375 8.40 8.20 -5.92
CA TRP A 375 7.21 8.32 -6.75
C TRP A 375 6.17 7.25 -6.44
N GLN A 376 6.60 5.99 -6.37
CA GLN A 376 5.65 4.89 -6.25
C GLN A 376 5.23 4.68 -4.80
N LEU A 377 6.17 4.72 -3.85
CA LEU A 377 5.89 4.31 -2.47
C LEU A 377 5.56 5.47 -1.54
N THR A 378 5.95 6.70 -1.89
CA THR A 378 5.68 7.90 -1.09
C THR A 378 4.59 8.74 -1.74
N TYR A 379 4.85 9.32 -2.92
CA TYR A 379 3.94 10.23 -3.62
C TYR A 379 2.62 9.55 -4.01
N GLY A 380 2.68 8.36 -4.61
CA GLY A 380 1.49 7.63 -5.05
C GLY A 380 0.43 7.46 -3.94
N PRO A 381 0.77 6.87 -2.77
CA PRO A 381 -0.15 6.75 -1.64
C PRO A 381 -0.57 8.09 -1.03
N VAL A 382 0.37 9.03 -0.93
CA VAL A 382 0.15 10.39 -0.43
C VAL A 382 -1.00 11.07 -1.18
N VAL A 383 -0.99 11.01 -2.52
CA VAL A 383 -2.02 11.62 -3.36
C VAL A 383 -3.23 10.71 -3.52
N GLY A 384 -3.00 9.42 -3.71
CA GLY A 384 -4.04 8.45 -4.03
C GLY A 384 -5.01 8.18 -2.87
N VAL A 385 -4.53 8.01 -1.63
CA VAL A 385 -5.39 7.64 -0.49
C VAL A 385 -6.48 8.70 -0.21
N PRO A 386 -6.17 10.01 -0.17
CA PRO A 386 -7.19 11.05 -0.07
C PRO A 386 -8.21 10.96 -1.21
N CYS A 387 -7.75 10.80 -2.46
CA CYS A 387 -8.61 10.65 -3.62
C CYS A 387 -9.55 9.43 -3.51
N ALA A 388 -9.08 8.29 -2.99
CA ALA A 388 -9.94 7.15 -2.69
C ALA A 388 -11.02 7.48 -1.64
N VAL A 389 -10.71 8.28 -0.61
CA VAL A 389 -11.69 8.72 0.39
C VAL A 389 -12.77 9.60 -0.27
N PHE A 390 -12.38 10.56 -1.11
CA PHE A 390 -13.32 11.38 -1.86
C PHE A 390 -14.18 10.55 -2.80
N GLY A 391 -13.55 9.64 -3.54
CA GLY A 391 -14.24 8.77 -4.45
C GLY A 391 -15.29 7.92 -3.75
N ALA A 392 -14.91 7.27 -2.64
CA ALA A 392 -15.81 6.48 -1.83
C ALA A 392 -16.98 7.31 -1.26
N ALA A 393 -16.74 8.56 -0.87
CA ALA A 393 -17.79 9.45 -0.37
C ALA A 393 -18.77 9.83 -1.48
N LEU A 394 -18.24 10.24 -2.64
CA LEU A 394 -19.05 10.61 -3.82
C LEU A 394 -19.90 9.44 -4.28
N GLY A 395 -19.30 8.26 -4.50
CA GLY A 395 -20.03 7.07 -4.95
C GLY A 395 -21.16 6.68 -4.01
N ALA A 396 -20.94 6.74 -2.69
CA ALA A 396 -21.98 6.43 -1.70
C ALA A 396 -23.13 7.46 -1.69
N THR A 397 -22.88 8.71 -2.12
CA THR A 397 -23.93 9.73 -2.26
C THR A 397 -24.73 9.60 -3.54
N LEU A 398 -24.10 9.20 -4.65
CA LEU A 398 -24.75 9.04 -5.95
C LEU A 398 -25.88 8.01 -5.91
N ARG A 399 -25.73 6.91 -5.17
CA ARG A 399 -26.77 5.87 -5.04
C ARG A 399 -27.95 6.26 -4.12
N ARG A 400 -27.83 7.33 -3.35
CA ARG A 400 -28.93 7.79 -2.46
C ARG A 400 -29.88 8.76 -3.15
N ARG A 401 -29.52 9.23 -4.35
CA ARG A 401 -30.38 9.97 -5.25
C ARG A 401 -30.97 8.99 -6.24
#